data_AF-A0A6L4AJH8-F1
#
_entry.id   AF-A0A6L4AJH8-F1
#
_cell.length_a   1.000
_cell.length_b   1.000
_cell.length_c   1.000
_cell.angle_alpha   90.00
_cell.angle_beta   90.00
_cell.angle_gamma   90.00
#
_symmetry.space_group_name_H-M   'P 1'
#
loop_
_entity.id
_entity.type
_entity.pdbx_description
1 polymer ?
#
loop_
_entity_poly.entity_id
_entity_poly.type
_entity_poly.pdbx_seq_one_letter_code
_entity_poly.pdbx_strand_id
1 'polypeptide(L)'
;MKTGKTQEIFHGDIEASVVGLRLLESDPGKDDVLGSVEFIDDSSVEVPNMIIPQSGSYTVDLPPHRESGDAHYKLYFDIFLNPEDSLPSSQYCLQLLSIHCVNAQEWKDYVFIKVNGVKVWGPERMRDRGDASEKSLDHLDPIQISRITEIRLWEEDSGNRSDLFGTFSLIIDDTYNFDRTPEPIRFSRDEGITGDATYTLSYRVSRRIENPDDDQLLWRYRC
;
A
#
# COMPACT_ATOMS: atom_id res chain seq x y z
N MET A 1 4.70 -9.88 -7.10
CA MET A 1 3.84 -10.19 -5.94
C MET A 1 2.47 -9.60 -6.24
N LYS A 2 1.40 -10.41 -6.29
CA LYS A 2 0.02 -9.90 -6.47
C LYS A 2 -0.52 -9.49 -5.11
N THR A 3 -1.13 -8.31 -5.00
CA THR A 3 -1.77 -7.84 -3.78
C THR A 3 -3.27 -7.66 -4.02
N GLY A 4 -4.08 -8.02 -3.02
CA GLY A 4 -5.53 -7.84 -3.05
C GLY A 4 -5.94 -6.40 -2.72
N LYS A 5 -7.24 -6.11 -2.82
CA LYS A 5 -7.80 -4.83 -2.36
C LYS A 5 -7.86 -4.80 -0.83
N THR A 6 -7.49 -3.69 -0.22
CA THR A 6 -7.79 -3.42 1.19
C THR A 6 -9.30 -3.29 1.37
N GLN A 7 -9.86 -3.99 2.35
CA GLN A 7 -11.27 -3.95 2.69
C GLN A 7 -11.41 -3.49 4.13
N GLU A 8 -12.07 -2.35 4.35
CA GLU A 8 -12.50 -1.93 5.68
C GLU A 8 -13.72 -2.76 6.09
N ILE A 9 -13.70 -3.27 7.32
CA ILE A 9 -14.79 -4.03 7.93
C ILE A 9 -15.18 -3.29 9.21
N PHE A 10 -16.35 -2.65 9.21
CA PHE A 10 -16.87 -1.94 10.38
C PHE A 10 -17.67 -2.89 11.26
N HIS A 11 -17.20 -3.08 12.50
CA HIS A 11 -17.73 -4.03 13.47
C HIS A 11 -18.82 -3.40 14.35
N GLY A 12 -19.85 -2.83 13.74
CA GLY A 12 -20.92 -2.13 14.47
C GLY A 12 -21.80 -3.04 15.35
N ASP A 13 -21.88 -4.35 15.07
CA ASP A 13 -22.89 -5.24 15.68
C ASP A 13 -22.43 -6.71 15.82
N ILE A 14 -21.13 -6.99 15.85
CA ILE A 14 -20.67 -8.39 15.95
C ILE A 14 -20.50 -8.77 17.42
N GLU A 15 -21.56 -9.35 17.99
CA GLU A 15 -21.50 -10.14 19.23
C GLU A 15 -20.91 -11.54 18.94
N ALA A 16 -19.71 -11.60 18.35
CA ALA A 16 -19.06 -12.88 18.07
C ALA A 16 -17.80 -13.03 18.91
N SER A 17 -17.74 -14.11 19.68
CA SER A 17 -16.53 -14.56 20.38
C SER A 17 -15.44 -15.07 19.42
N VAL A 18 -15.73 -15.15 18.11
CA VAL A 18 -14.75 -15.49 17.06
C VAL A 18 -14.97 -14.64 15.80
N VAL A 19 -13.93 -13.96 15.32
CA VAL A 19 -13.89 -13.30 14.01
C VAL A 19 -12.98 -14.09 13.08
N GLY A 20 -13.53 -14.67 12.01
CA GLY A 20 -12.74 -15.40 11.01
C GLY A 20 -12.53 -14.57 9.74
N LEU A 21 -11.27 -14.34 9.36
CA LEU A 21 -10.92 -13.86 8.02
C LEU A 21 -10.54 -15.04 7.14
N ARG A 22 -11.17 -15.16 5.98
CA ARG A 22 -10.89 -16.21 4.99
C ARG A 22 -10.47 -15.56 3.68
N LEU A 23 -9.36 -16.02 3.13
CA LEU A 23 -8.93 -15.68 1.78
C LEU A 23 -9.52 -16.71 0.82
N LEU A 24 -10.32 -16.24 -0.13
CA LEU A 24 -10.97 -17.07 -1.14
C LEU A 24 -10.39 -16.74 -2.51
N GLU A 25 -10.11 -17.76 -3.31
CA GLU A 25 -9.94 -17.60 -4.76
C GLU A 25 -11.32 -17.73 -5.40
N SER A 26 -11.79 -16.67 -6.05
CA SER A 26 -13.08 -16.67 -6.74
C SER A 26 -12.87 -17.17 -8.17
N ASP A 27 -12.95 -18.48 -8.37
CA ASP A 27 -13.00 -19.09 -9.70
C ASP A 27 -14.45 -19.45 -10.09
N PRO A 28 -14.87 -19.28 -11.36
CA PRO A 28 -16.22 -19.65 -11.78
C PRO A 28 -16.54 -21.13 -11.51
N GLY A 29 -17.31 -21.38 -10.44
CA GLY A 29 -17.74 -22.72 -10.04
C GLY A 29 -16.88 -23.39 -8.95
N LYS A 30 -15.87 -22.71 -8.40
CA LYS A 30 -15.10 -23.14 -7.23
C LYS A 30 -14.68 -21.93 -6.39
N ASP A 31 -15.19 -21.88 -5.16
CA ASP A 31 -14.68 -20.97 -4.14
C ASP A 31 -13.71 -21.77 -3.25
N ASP A 32 -12.44 -21.81 -3.64
CA ASP A 32 -11.43 -22.51 -2.86
C ASP A 32 -10.90 -21.59 -1.74
N VAL A 33 -10.89 -22.09 -0.51
CA VAL A 33 -10.36 -21.37 0.65
C VAL A 33 -8.85 -21.50 0.67
N LEU A 34 -8.14 -20.46 0.23
CA LEU A 34 -6.68 -20.42 0.20
C LEU A 34 -6.04 -20.34 1.60
N GLY A 35 -6.79 -19.84 2.58
CA GLY A 35 -6.35 -19.81 3.97
C GLY A 35 -7.32 -19.05 4.88
N SER A 36 -7.17 -19.23 6.18
CA SER A 36 -8.00 -18.55 7.18
C SER A 36 -7.20 -18.17 8.43
N VAL A 37 -7.55 -17.04 9.04
CA VAL A 37 -7.16 -16.67 10.40
C VAL A 37 -8.43 -16.46 11.22
N GLU A 38 -8.41 -16.89 12.47
CA GLU A 38 -9.51 -16.71 13.41
C GLU A 38 -9.00 -15.95 14.63
N PHE A 39 -9.73 -14.90 15.04
CA PHE A 39 -9.52 -14.14 16.26
C PHE A 39 -10.54 -14.62 17.27
N ILE A 40 -10.11 -15.01 18.46
CA ILE A 40 -11.00 -15.54 19.50
C ILE A 40 -10.91 -14.59 20.70
N ASP A 41 -12.05 -14.10 21.17
CA ASP A 41 -12.18 -13.19 22.33
C ASP A 41 -12.13 -13.97 23.67
N ASP A 42 -11.76 -15.25 23.62
CA ASP A 42 -11.68 -16.14 24.79
C ASP A 42 -10.24 -16.60 25.00
N SER A 43 -9.60 -16.01 26.01
CA SER A 43 -8.25 -16.35 26.47
C SER A 43 -8.07 -17.80 26.95
N SER A 44 -9.13 -18.62 27.00
CA SER A 44 -9.09 -19.99 27.50
C SER A 44 -8.93 -21.09 26.45
N VAL A 45 -8.95 -20.75 25.14
CA VAL A 45 -8.88 -21.75 24.06
C VAL A 45 -7.49 -21.75 23.41
N GLU A 46 -6.64 -22.76 23.66
CA GLU A 46 -5.38 -22.89 22.91
C GLU A 46 -5.62 -23.49 21.51
N VAL A 47 -5.74 -22.63 20.49
CA VAL A 47 -5.74 -23.05 19.08
C VAL A 47 -4.37 -22.75 18.46
N PRO A 48 -3.77 -23.66 17.67
CA PRO A 48 -2.58 -23.33 16.87
C PRO A 48 -2.87 -22.11 15.98
N ASN A 49 -1.96 -21.12 15.96
CA ASN A 49 -2.10 -19.83 15.26
C ASN A 49 -3.11 -18.83 15.87
N MET A 50 -3.47 -18.99 17.15
CA MET A 50 -4.31 -18.02 17.85
C MET A 50 -3.58 -16.69 18.10
N ILE A 51 -4.18 -15.58 17.67
CA ILE A 51 -3.79 -14.22 18.04
C ILE A 51 -4.81 -13.72 19.06
N ILE A 52 -4.35 -13.45 20.29
CA ILE A 52 -5.15 -12.68 21.25
C ILE A 52 -5.19 -11.24 20.70
N PRO A 53 -6.37 -10.74 20.30
CA PRO A 53 -6.44 -9.46 19.63
C PRO A 53 -6.07 -8.35 20.62
N GLN A 54 -5.04 -7.59 20.26
CA GLN A 54 -4.72 -6.28 20.83
C GLN A 54 -4.85 -5.28 19.69
N SER A 55 -5.11 -4.00 20.01
CA SER A 55 -5.07 -2.98 18.96
C SER A 55 -3.66 -2.89 18.39
N GLY A 56 -3.52 -3.02 17.07
CA GLY A 56 -2.21 -3.10 16.44
C GLY A 56 -2.22 -3.70 15.03
N SER A 57 -1.04 -3.72 14.42
CA SER A 57 -0.81 -4.29 13.09
C SER A 57 -0.29 -5.71 13.19
N TYR A 58 -0.85 -6.60 12.38
CA TYR A 58 -0.54 -8.02 12.38
C TYR A 58 -0.16 -8.51 10.99
N THR A 59 0.76 -9.49 10.96
CA THR A 59 1.11 -10.26 9.78
C THR A 59 0.91 -11.74 10.09
N VAL A 60 0.19 -12.44 9.24
CA VAL A 60 -0.04 -13.89 9.37
C VAL A 60 0.36 -14.58 8.09
N ASP A 61 1.30 -15.52 8.20
CA ASP A 61 1.56 -16.49 7.15
C ASP A 61 0.39 -17.47 7.09
N LEU A 62 -0.31 -17.51 5.95
CA LEU A 62 -1.37 -18.47 5.74
C LEU A 62 -0.77 -19.85 5.44
N PRO A 63 -1.36 -20.93 5.98
CA PRO A 63 -0.90 -22.28 5.69
C PRO A 63 -0.98 -22.57 4.19
N PRO A 64 -0.04 -23.35 3.64
CA PRO A 64 -0.05 -23.68 2.21
C PRO A 64 -1.34 -24.43 1.84
N HIS A 65 -2.06 -23.94 0.83
CA HIS A 65 -3.24 -24.62 0.32
C HIS A 65 -2.80 -25.76 -0.60
N ARG A 66 -3.22 -26.99 -0.30
CA ARG A 66 -2.77 -28.23 -0.95
C ARG A 66 -2.95 -28.24 -2.48
N GLU A 67 -3.91 -27.47 -3.00
CA GLU A 67 -4.17 -27.37 -4.44
C GLU A 67 -3.47 -26.18 -5.12
N SER A 68 -2.93 -25.24 -4.34
CA SER A 68 -2.29 -24.02 -4.86
C SER A 68 -0.78 -24.15 -5.18
N GLY A 69 -0.20 -25.34 -5.00
CA GLY A 69 1.23 -25.59 -5.25
C GLY A 69 2.15 -24.88 -4.25
N ASP A 70 3.24 -24.28 -4.75
CA ASP A 70 4.27 -23.55 -3.96
C ASP A 70 3.85 -22.10 -3.61
N ALA A 71 2.58 -21.74 -3.80
CA ALA A 71 2.10 -20.40 -3.50
C ALA A 71 1.99 -20.20 -1.97
N HIS A 72 2.69 -19.18 -1.46
CA HIS A 72 2.62 -18.77 -0.06
C HIS A 72 1.90 -17.42 0.05
N TYR A 73 0.89 -17.37 0.90
CA TYR A 73 0.09 -16.16 1.13
C TYR A 73 0.40 -15.57 2.50
N LYS A 74 0.50 -14.25 2.56
CA LYS A 74 0.57 -13.49 3.82
C LYS A 74 -0.63 -12.57 3.91
N LEU A 75 -1.29 -12.57 5.05
CA LEU A 75 -2.34 -11.62 5.37
C LEU A 75 -1.76 -10.52 6.27
N TYR A 76 -2.03 -9.28 5.91
CA TYR A 76 -1.67 -8.10 6.70
C TYR A 76 -2.97 -7.39 7.07
N PHE A 77 -3.16 -7.07 8.35
CA PHE A 77 -4.36 -6.41 8.84
C PHE A 77 -4.07 -5.61 10.09
N ASP A 78 -4.90 -4.60 10.34
CA ASP A 78 -4.89 -3.80 11.55
C ASP A 78 -6.15 -4.11 12.38
N ILE A 79 -5.99 -4.28 13.69
CA ILE A 79 -7.09 -4.46 14.64
C ILE A 79 -7.23 -3.19 15.48
N PHE A 80 -8.48 -2.77 15.70
CA PHE A 80 -8.87 -1.70 16.62
C PHE A 80 -9.91 -2.26 17.57
N LEU A 81 -9.61 -2.31 18.86
CA LEU A 81 -10.52 -2.82 19.89
C LEU A 81 -11.49 -1.75 20.39
N ASN A 82 -11.03 -0.49 20.46
CA ASN A 82 -11.86 0.64 20.84
C ASN A 82 -12.00 1.62 19.66
N PRO A 83 -13.15 2.32 19.55
CA PRO A 83 -13.33 3.37 18.54
C PRO A 83 -12.34 4.53 18.67
N GLU A 84 -11.79 4.73 19.88
CA GLU A 84 -10.78 5.75 20.16
C GLU A 84 -9.35 5.23 19.94
N ASP A 85 -9.18 3.92 19.71
CA ASP A 85 -7.87 3.39 19.33
C ASP A 85 -7.53 3.94 17.96
N SER A 86 -6.52 4.79 17.90
CA SER A 86 -5.84 5.08 16.65
C SER A 86 -4.81 3.98 16.40
N LEU A 87 -4.45 3.76 15.13
CA LEU A 87 -3.21 3.07 14.83
C LEU A 87 -2.10 3.74 15.65
N PRO A 88 -1.09 3.02 16.15
CA PRO A 88 0.11 3.68 16.63
C PRO A 88 0.50 4.72 15.58
N SER A 89 0.79 5.94 16.04
CA SER A 89 1.00 7.11 15.19
C SER A 89 1.82 6.70 13.97
N SER A 90 1.37 7.06 12.76
CA SER A 90 1.91 6.55 11.50
C SER A 90 3.43 6.47 11.54
N GLN A 91 3.96 5.26 11.77
CA GLN A 91 5.36 5.08 12.17
C GLN A 91 6.32 5.24 11.00
N TYR A 92 5.78 5.45 9.80
CA TYR A 92 6.55 5.52 8.58
C TYR A 92 6.14 6.73 7.76
N CYS A 93 7.11 7.22 7.00
CA CYS A 93 6.92 8.38 6.16
C CYS A 93 7.44 8.10 4.77
N LEU A 94 6.58 8.36 3.79
CA LEU A 94 6.81 8.20 2.37
C LEU A 94 7.22 9.54 1.78
N GLN A 95 8.45 9.61 1.28
CA GLN A 95 8.91 10.73 0.48
C GLN A 95 8.83 10.34 -0.99
N LEU A 96 8.09 11.11 -1.79
CA LEU A 96 8.11 11.01 -3.25
C LEU A 96 9.28 11.83 -3.76
N LEU A 97 10.13 11.24 -4.61
CA LEU A 97 11.38 11.88 -5.05
C LEU A 97 11.29 12.40 -6.48
N SER A 98 10.86 11.56 -7.42
CA SER A 98 10.65 11.95 -8.80
C SER A 98 9.68 11.03 -9.51
N ILE A 99 9.03 11.55 -10.55
CA ILE A 99 8.27 10.75 -11.51
C ILE A 99 8.79 11.00 -12.91
N HIS A 100 9.04 9.92 -13.64
CA HIS A 100 9.53 9.91 -15.01
C HIS A 100 8.53 9.23 -15.93
N CYS A 101 8.32 9.78 -17.12
CA CYS A 101 7.45 9.24 -18.16
C CYS A 101 8.27 8.80 -19.37
N VAL A 102 7.99 7.60 -19.88
CA VAL A 102 8.51 7.10 -21.15
C VAL A 102 7.38 6.58 -22.02
N ASN A 103 7.55 6.67 -23.35
CA ASN A 103 6.64 6.10 -24.34
C ASN A 103 5.19 6.63 -24.25
N ALA A 104 4.97 7.85 -23.77
CA ALA A 104 3.67 8.51 -23.92
C ALA A 104 3.37 8.70 -25.42
N GLN A 105 2.25 8.13 -25.88
CA GLN A 105 1.80 8.28 -27.27
C GLN A 105 1.13 9.64 -27.50
N GLU A 106 0.50 10.18 -26.45
CA GLU A 106 -0.18 11.46 -26.53
C GLU A 106 0.80 12.63 -26.33
N TRP A 107 0.43 13.75 -26.94
CA TRP A 107 1.23 14.97 -26.93
C TRP A 107 1.35 15.63 -25.55
N LYS A 108 0.44 15.28 -24.62
CA LYS A 108 0.46 15.65 -23.20
C LYS A 108 -0.52 14.76 -22.42
N ASP A 109 -0.06 14.18 -21.32
CA ASP A 109 -0.91 13.58 -20.30
C ASP A 109 -0.85 14.47 -19.07
N TYR A 110 -1.97 14.63 -18.36
CA TYR A 110 -1.96 15.25 -17.03
C TYR A 110 -2.12 14.16 -16.01
N VAL A 111 -1.13 13.98 -15.14
CA VAL A 111 -1.15 12.91 -14.15
C VAL A 111 -1.11 13.44 -12.73
N PHE A 112 -1.71 12.71 -11.81
CA PHE A 112 -1.66 12.99 -10.39
C PHE A 112 -1.49 11.71 -9.57
N ILE A 113 -0.93 11.85 -8.38
CA ILE A 113 -0.68 10.72 -7.47
C ILE A 113 -1.65 10.81 -6.30
N LYS A 114 -2.25 9.67 -5.96
CA LYS A 114 -2.98 9.47 -4.71
C LYS A 114 -2.24 8.48 -3.82
N VAL A 115 -2.17 8.78 -2.53
CA VAL A 115 -1.69 7.87 -1.48
C VAL A 115 -2.82 7.65 -0.51
N ASN A 116 -3.22 6.38 -0.31
CA ASN A 116 -4.38 6.00 0.49
C ASN A 116 -5.65 6.82 0.13
N GLY A 117 -5.88 7.02 -1.16
CA GLY A 117 -7.03 7.78 -1.68
C GLY A 117 -6.88 9.31 -1.66
N VAL A 118 -5.95 9.86 -0.89
CA VAL A 118 -5.70 11.31 -0.80
C VAL A 118 -4.77 11.75 -1.92
N LYS A 119 -5.13 12.82 -2.63
CA LYS A 119 -4.29 13.39 -3.70
C LYS A 119 -3.13 14.16 -3.09
N VAL A 120 -1.90 13.73 -3.37
CA VAL A 120 -0.67 14.29 -2.76
C VAL A 120 0.19 15.07 -3.74
N TRP A 121 -0.02 14.89 -5.04
CA TRP A 121 0.69 15.61 -6.10
C TRP A 121 -0.14 15.65 -7.38
N GLY A 122 0.04 16.68 -8.20
CA GLY A 122 -0.63 16.84 -9.50
C GLY A 122 -1.94 17.65 -9.48
N PRO A 123 -2.66 17.79 -10.61
CA PRO A 123 -2.30 17.20 -11.90
C PRO A 123 -1.15 17.98 -12.55
N GLU A 124 -0.22 17.27 -13.15
CA GLU A 124 0.94 17.88 -13.80
C GLU A 124 1.13 17.31 -15.19
N ARG A 125 1.56 18.16 -16.11
CA ARG A 125 1.82 17.76 -17.50
C ARG A 125 3.04 16.85 -17.55
N MET A 126 2.85 15.66 -18.12
CA MET A 126 3.90 14.69 -18.44
C MET A 126 3.89 14.34 -19.94
N ARG A 127 5.05 13.97 -20.47
CA ARG A 127 5.23 13.43 -21.84
C ARG A 127 6.56 12.67 -21.93
N ASP A 128 6.80 11.93 -23.00
CA ASP A 128 7.97 11.06 -23.13
C ASP A 128 9.34 11.77 -23.25
N ARG A 129 9.38 13.07 -23.60
CA ARG A 129 10.62 13.81 -23.89
C ARG A 129 10.61 15.28 -23.42
N GLY A 130 11.80 15.82 -23.13
CA GLY A 130 12.00 17.25 -22.84
C GLY A 130 11.60 17.68 -21.42
N ASP A 131 11.15 18.92 -21.25
CA ASP A 131 10.89 19.55 -19.93
C ASP A 131 9.77 18.92 -19.06
N ALA A 132 9.06 17.94 -19.62
CA ALA A 132 7.97 17.24 -18.96
C ALA A 132 8.14 15.71 -18.98
N SER A 133 9.34 15.20 -19.31
CA SER A 133 9.66 13.77 -19.14
C SER A 133 9.94 13.38 -17.70
N GLU A 134 10.37 14.33 -16.87
CA GLU A 134 10.63 14.11 -15.46
C GLU A 134 10.11 15.29 -14.63
N LYS A 135 9.60 14.98 -13.44
CA LYS A 135 9.28 15.97 -12.39
C LYS A 135 9.94 15.54 -11.09
N SER A 136 10.71 16.45 -10.50
CA SER A 136 11.16 16.30 -9.11
C SER A 136 9.98 16.56 -8.17
N LEU A 137 9.85 15.69 -7.19
CA LEU A 137 8.85 15.69 -6.14
C LEU A 137 9.46 15.92 -4.75
N ASP A 138 10.79 16.13 -4.68
CA ASP A 138 11.56 16.30 -3.44
C ASP A 138 11.11 17.50 -2.58
N HIS A 139 10.33 18.42 -3.17
CA HIS A 139 9.76 19.59 -2.51
C HIS A 139 8.44 19.29 -1.78
N LEU A 140 7.86 18.10 -1.96
CA LEU A 140 6.66 17.68 -1.26
C LEU A 140 7.01 17.26 0.17
N ASP A 141 6.13 17.61 1.11
CA ASP A 141 6.25 17.12 2.48
C ASP A 141 6.12 15.59 2.52
N PRO A 142 6.93 14.89 3.35
CA PRO A 142 6.78 13.46 3.53
C PRO A 142 5.37 13.09 4.01
N ILE A 143 4.79 12.06 3.39
CA ILE A 143 3.43 11.61 3.65
C ILE A 143 3.47 10.56 4.75
N GLN A 144 2.69 10.76 5.82
CA GLN A 144 2.49 9.76 6.86
C GLN A 144 1.81 8.52 6.28
N ILE A 145 2.41 7.34 6.48
CA ILE A 145 1.94 6.08 5.92
C ILE A 145 1.99 4.93 6.93
N SER A 146 0.99 4.04 6.87
CA SER A 146 0.97 2.80 7.64
C SER A 146 1.80 1.70 6.96
N ARG A 147 1.87 0.53 7.59
CA ARG A 147 2.60 -0.65 7.04
C ARG A 147 2.12 -1.06 5.66
N ILE A 148 0.84 -0.85 5.35
CA ILE A 148 0.25 -1.14 4.06
C ILE A 148 -0.21 0.18 3.47
N THR A 149 0.41 0.59 2.37
CA THR A 149 0.07 1.85 1.72
C THR A 149 -0.19 1.65 0.25
N GLU A 150 -1.31 2.16 -0.20
CA GLU A 150 -1.69 2.14 -1.60
C GLU A 150 -1.27 3.45 -2.28
N ILE A 151 -0.51 3.32 -3.36
CA ILE A 151 -0.07 4.42 -4.21
C ILE A 151 -0.73 4.22 -5.57
N ARG A 152 -1.55 5.18 -5.99
CA ARG A 152 -2.25 5.15 -7.27
C ARG A 152 -1.80 6.30 -8.16
N LEU A 153 -1.51 5.99 -9.42
CA LEU A 153 -1.33 6.98 -10.47
C LEU A 153 -2.62 7.11 -11.26
N TRP A 154 -3.03 8.35 -11.49
CA TRP A 154 -4.21 8.69 -12.26
C TRP A 154 -3.86 9.62 -13.40
N GLU A 155 -4.61 9.51 -14.48
CA GLU A 155 -4.57 10.39 -15.63
C GLU A 155 -5.84 11.24 -15.66
N GLU A 156 -5.70 12.53 -15.91
CA GLU A 156 -6.80 13.49 -16.03
C GLU A 156 -6.92 13.93 -17.49
N ASP A 157 -8.02 13.52 -18.11
CA ASP A 157 -8.36 13.92 -19.47
C ASP A 157 -8.91 15.33 -19.52
N SER A 158 -8.82 15.95 -20.70
CA SER A 158 -9.37 17.28 -21.01
C SER A 158 -10.87 17.47 -20.72
N GLY A 159 -11.61 16.40 -20.45
CA GLY A 159 -13.01 16.41 -20.02
C GLY A 159 -13.25 16.31 -18.50
N ASN A 160 -12.23 16.54 -17.66
CA ASN A 160 -12.27 16.34 -16.20
C ASN A 160 -12.68 14.92 -15.78
N ARG A 161 -12.41 13.92 -16.63
CA ARG A 161 -12.52 12.52 -16.25
C ARG A 161 -11.15 12.06 -15.80
N SER A 162 -11.10 11.41 -14.64
CA SER A 162 -9.87 10.83 -14.12
C SER A 162 -9.92 9.33 -14.30
N ASP A 163 -8.97 8.79 -15.05
CA ASP A 163 -8.81 7.37 -15.27
C ASP A 163 -7.68 6.83 -14.38
N LEU A 164 -7.92 5.68 -13.75
CA LEU A 164 -6.89 5.00 -12.99
C LEU A 164 -5.86 4.42 -13.95
N PHE A 165 -4.62 4.90 -13.86
CA PHE A 165 -3.53 4.45 -14.70
C PHE A 165 -2.86 3.20 -14.13
N GLY A 166 -2.66 3.17 -12.80
CA GLY A 166 -2.04 2.04 -12.13
C GLY A 166 -2.07 2.15 -10.61
N THR A 167 -1.86 1.00 -9.94
CA THR A 167 -1.85 0.90 -8.48
C THR A 167 -0.61 0.11 -8.03
N PHE A 168 -0.03 0.53 -6.91
CA PHE A 168 1.05 -0.16 -6.25
C PHE A 168 0.79 -0.22 -4.74
N SER A 169 1.00 -1.40 -4.15
CA SER A 169 0.86 -1.63 -2.72
C SER A 169 2.25 -1.71 -2.09
N LEU A 170 2.63 -0.68 -1.33
CA LEU A 170 3.83 -0.67 -0.52
C LEU A 170 3.54 -1.42 0.78
N ILE A 171 4.31 -2.48 1.05
CA ILE A 171 4.23 -3.27 2.28
C ILE A 171 5.53 -3.11 3.06
N ILE A 172 5.43 -2.66 4.31
CA ILE A 172 6.52 -2.51 5.26
C ILE A 172 6.41 -3.62 6.30
N ASP A 173 7.04 -4.75 5.99
CA ASP A 173 7.17 -5.90 6.90
C ASP A 173 8.51 -5.89 7.65
N ASP A 174 8.78 -6.93 8.43
CA ASP A 174 10.00 -7.04 9.24
C ASP A 174 11.28 -7.22 8.41
N THR A 175 11.13 -7.50 7.10
CA THR A 175 12.24 -7.63 6.14
C THR A 175 12.52 -6.33 5.39
N TYR A 176 11.68 -5.30 5.57
CA TYR A 176 11.85 -4.02 4.90
C TYR A 176 13.15 -3.32 5.35
N ASN A 177 14.03 -3.04 4.39
CA ASN A 177 15.32 -2.41 4.64
C ASN A 177 15.25 -0.90 4.36
N PHE A 178 15.18 -0.09 5.41
CA PHE A 178 15.10 1.38 5.33
C PHE A 178 16.41 2.06 4.87
N ASP A 179 17.53 1.36 4.91
CA ASP A 179 18.84 1.87 4.48
C ASP A 179 19.08 1.64 2.98
N ARG A 180 18.32 0.74 2.37
CA ARG A 180 18.39 0.45 0.94
C ARG A 180 17.46 1.40 0.18
N THR A 181 17.96 1.98 -0.91
CA THR A 181 17.10 2.67 -1.89
C THR A 181 16.12 1.64 -2.49
N PRO A 182 14.80 1.84 -2.32
CA PRO A 182 13.82 0.91 -2.85
C PRO A 182 13.85 0.94 -4.39
N GLU A 183 13.41 -0.16 -5.00
CA GLU A 183 13.22 -0.19 -6.45
C GLU A 183 12.10 0.78 -6.83
N PRO A 184 12.26 1.59 -7.90
CA PRO A 184 11.22 2.49 -8.36
C PRO A 184 9.92 1.76 -8.71
N ILE A 185 8.79 2.40 -8.43
CA ILE A 185 7.47 1.88 -8.79
C ILE A 185 7.26 2.12 -10.28
N ARG A 186 6.87 1.08 -11.02
CA ARG A 186 6.51 1.19 -12.43
C ARG A 186 4.99 1.08 -12.59
N PHE A 187 4.38 2.09 -13.20
CA PHE A 187 2.98 2.06 -13.62
C PHE A 187 2.92 1.93 -15.14
N SER A 188 2.12 0.98 -15.63
CA SER A 188 1.81 0.76 -17.04
C SER A 188 0.38 0.28 -17.18
N ARG A 189 -0.35 0.79 -18.17
CA ARG A 189 -1.78 0.49 -18.39
C ARG A 189 -2.01 -0.97 -18.81
N ASP A 190 -1.06 -1.57 -19.55
CA ASP A 190 -1.13 -2.95 -20.04
C ASP A 190 0.19 -3.73 -19.84
N GLU A 191 0.10 -4.95 -19.31
CA GLU A 191 1.20 -5.93 -19.30
C GLU A 191 1.31 -6.60 -20.69
N GLY A 192 1.75 -5.90 -21.74
CA GLY A 192 2.17 -6.58 -22.98
C GLY A 192 1.94 -5.92 -24.32
N ILE A 193 1.30 -4.75 -24.40
CA ILE A 193 1.23 -3.99 -25.66
C ILE A 193 2.45 -3.07 -25.74
N THR A 194 3.25 -3.27 -26.79
CA THR A 194 4.44 -2.45 -27.02
C THR A 194 4.00 -1.05 -27.49
N GLY A 195 4.22 -0.03 -26.65
CA GLY A 195 4.03 1.36 -27.04
C GLY A 195 3.24 2.23 -26.07
N ASP A 196 2.75 1.71 -24.95
CA ASP A 196 1.98 2.53 -24.00
C ASP A 196 2.86 3.31 -23.03
N ALA A 197 2.31 4.41 -22.52
CA ALA A 197 2.96 5.24 -21.52
C ALA A 197 3.39 4.37 -20.33
N THR A 198 4.60 4.63 -19.85
CA THR A 198 5.11 4.01 -18.62
C THR A 198 5.59 5.12 -17.72
N TYR A 199 5.11 5.09 -16.48
CA TYR A 199 5.54 6.02 -15.45
C TYR A 199 6.40 5.30 -14.42
N THR A 200 7.52 5.89 -14.05
CA THR A 200 8.43 5.37 -13.02
C THR A 200 8.52 6.37 -11.88
N LEU A 201 8.09 5.97 -10.69
CA LEU A 201 8.07 6.79 -9.49
C LEU A 201 9.19 6.34 -8.54
N SER A 202 10.14 7.23 -8.30
CA SER A 202 11.17 7.06 -7.28
C SER A 202 10.64 7.55 -5.94
N TYR A 203 10.92 6.81 -4.87
CA TYR A 203 10.43 7.12 -3.53
C TYR A 203 11.42 6.66 -2.47
N ARG A 204 11.19 7.11 -1.23
CA ARG A 204 11.90 6.64 -0.04
C ARG A 204 10.92 6.45 1.09
N VAL A 205 11.17 5.46 1.94
CA VAL A 205 10.46 5.26 3.20
C VAL A 205 11.43 5.47 4.36
N SER A 206 10.96 6.14 5.40
CA SER A 206 11.71 6.34 6.65
C SER A 206 10.84 6.01 7.85
N ARG A 207 11.46 5.70 8.99
CA ARG A 207 10.75 5.59 10.26
C ARG A 207 10.54 6.98 10.86
N ARG A 208 9.38 7.21 11.43
CA ARG A 208 9.08 8.39 12.24
C ARG A 208 9.90 8.31 13.52
N ILE A 209 10.58 9.40 13.87
CA ILE A 209 11.34 9.51 15.11
C ILE A 209 10.43 10.25 16.11
N GLU A 210 9.90 9.53 17.10
CA GLU A 210 8.92 10.08 18.05
C GLU A 210 9.53 10.99 19.12
N ASN A 211 10.87 11.04 19.27
CA ASN A 211 11.55 11.90 20.24
C ASN A 211 12.77 12.63 19.64
N PRO A 212 12.71 13.97 19.43
CA PRO A 212 13.80 14.76 18.88
C PRO A 212 14.84 15.24 19.90
N ASP A 213 14.84 14.74 21.15
CA ASP A 213 15.78 15.18 22.19
C ASP A 213 17.25 14.84 21.92
N ASP A 214 17.56 14.09 20.86
CA ASP A 214 18.91 13.97 20.31
C ASP A 214 19.19 15.10 19.31
N ASP A 215 19.47 16.26 19.89
CA ASP A 215 19.79 17.50 19.21
C ASP A 215 21.17 17.39 18.52
N GLN A 216 21.19 17.01 17.23
CA GLN A 216 22.16 17.56 16.27
C GLN A 216 21.95 17.32 14.75
N LEU A 217 20.98 16.52 14.28
CA LEU A 217 20.82 16.31 12.80
C LEU A 217 19.36 16.18 12.29
N LEU A 218 18.34 16.58 13.06
CA LEU A 218 16.96 16.08 12.88
C LEU A 218 15.95 17.00 12.17
N TRP A 219 16.37 17.99 11.38
CA TRP A 219 15.42 18.83 10.64
C TRP A 219 14.88 18.19 9.33
N ARG A 220 15.27 16.95 8.99
CA ARG A 220 14.95 16.34 7.67
C ARG A 220 13.88 15.24 7.67
N TYR A 221 13.30 14.87 8.80
CA TYR A 221 12.36 13.72 8.85
C TYR A 221 11.16 13.96 9.75
N ARG A 222 10.65 15.20 9.79
CA ARG A 222 9.35 15.48 10.42
C ARG A 222 8.23 15.30 9.40
N CYS A 223 7.48 14.26 9.70
CA CYS A 223 6.13 13.94 9.33
C CYS A 223 5.42 13.79 10.70
#